data_AF-G8JXV1-F1
#
_entry.id   AF-G8JXV1-F1
#
_cell.length_a   1.000
_cell.length_b   1.000
_cell.length_c   1.000
_cell.angle_alpha   90.00
_cell.angle_beta   90.00
_cell.angle_gamma   90.00
#
_symmetry.space_group_name_H-M   'P 1'
#
loop_
_entity.id
_entity.type
_entity.pdbx_description
1 polymer ?
#
loop_
_entity_poly.entity_id
_entity_poly.type
_entity_poly.pdbx_seq_one_letter_code
_entity_poly.pdbx_strand_id
1 'polypeptide(L)'
;MEKQRNMRKAGGSSSLHTRLVNVTQQKDPYGASVPPLYQSTTFKQESFEPGCQEYDYTRSGNPTRSVVERQVGKLYGVCGEQVLAVSSGMSALDVILRSILGSYQAGKTPVVIAGDDLYGGTQRLLGILGIQGHVKVLHVDTSDAARFVDVFLSQRNVACVLLESPTNPLMKVADLPKLISFVKSHRGGSGCKIVVDNTMVSGINCNPLELGADLVYESATKFLNGHHDIMAGVIVAASVELAQDMYFIVNSMGAGLAPMDSWLLIRGLKTLGVRMYQQQHNAMVLAHWLQDSCGFAPTEQNSQLRTRFVGLKSHPQFHLHRSFNSGPGAVLSIETGDIELSEKIVCSKKFKYWNVTVSFGCVNSLISMPCKMSHASIDPELRKDRKFPEDLIRICCGIEDVSDLQWDLLGAFEDVGLLELRDNRNTIFNKLNGHLAKNTIGQTVYNKNIYDAFFGEKIANAPGAVYCSAKL
;
A
#
# COMPACT_ATOMS: atom_id res chain seq x y z
N MET A 1 -22.49 26.28 34.78
CA MET A 1 -22.41 26.89 33.43
C MET A 1 -21.00 26.86 32.83
N GLU A 2 -19.93 26.93 33.63
CA GLU A 2 -18.54 26.94 33.13
C GLU A 2 -18.02 25.57 32.64
N LYS A 3 -18.49 24.47 33.25
CA LYS A 3 -18.22 23.08 32.77
C LYS A 3 -18.84 22.76 31.40
N GLN A 4 -20.01 23.32 31.07
CA GLN A 4 -20.63 23.17 29.74
C GLN A 4 -19.94 24.07 28.68
N ARG A 5 -19.32 25.18 29.12
CA ARG A 5 -18.55 26.06 28.24
C ARG A 5 -17.19 25.46 27.85
N ASN A 6 -16.59 24.66 28.74
CA ASN A 6 -15.37 23.90 28.44
C ASN A 6 -15.61 22.68 27.53
N MET A 7 -16.78 22.04 27.56
CA MET A 7 -17.11 20.99 26.59
C MET A 7 -17.34 21.53 25.16
N ARG A 8 -17.76 22.79 25.00
CA ARG A 8 -17.92 23.44 23.68
C ARG A 8 -16.59 23.87 23.04
N LYS A 9 -15.51 24.01 23.81
CA LYS A 9 -14.15 24.26 23.29
C LYS A 9 -13.37 22.99 22.97
N ALA A 10 -13.86 21.82 23.39
CA ALA A 10 -13.40 20.50 22.99
C ALA A 10 -14.25 19.92 21.85
N GLY A 11 -14.70 20.78 20.91
CA GLY A 11 -15.30 20.34 19.65
C GLY A 11 -14.22 19.69 18.78
N GLY A 12 -13.86 18.46 19.15
CA GLY A 12 -12.77 17.69 18.56
C GLY A 12 -12.91 17.58 17.06
N SER A 13 -11.77 17.67 16.36
CA SER A 13 -11.65 17.35 14.94
C SER A 13 -12.39 16.04 14.65
N SER A 14 -13.27 16.03 13.63
CA SER A 14 -13.99 14.84 13.20
C SER A 14 -13.03 13.67 12.93
N SER A 15 -13.49 12.44 13.15
CA SER A 15 -12.67 11.24 12.87
C SER A 15 -12.14 11.25 11.44
N LEU A 16 -10.97 10.63 11.20
CA LEU A 16 -10.39 10.53 9.86
C LEU A 16 -11.38 9.91 8.85
N HIS A 17 -12.08 8.84 9.23
CA HIS A 17 -13.11 8.21 8.40
C HIS A 17 -14.20 9.21 8.00
N THR A 18 -14.69 10.02 8.94
CA THR A 18 -15.67 11.07 8.66
C THR A 18 -15.12 12.14 7.71
N ARG A 19 -13.86 12.57 7.93
CA ARG A 19 -13.21 13.61 7.11
C ARG A 19 -13.00 13.17 5.66
N LEU A 20 -12.70 11.89 5.41
CA LEU A 20 -12.51 11.32 4.07
C LEU A 20 -13.83 11.16 3.30
N VAL A 21 -14.90 10.78 3.98
CA VAL A 21 -16.24 10.70 3.36
C VAL A 21 -16.76 12.10 3.00
N ASN A 22 -16.42 13.11 3.82
CA ASN A 22 -16.90 14.46 3.65
C ASN A 22 -15.99 15.29 2.71
N VAL A 23 -16.56 15.80 1.62
CA VAL A 23 -15.83 16.58 0.59
C VAL A 23 -16.24 18.06 0.54
N THR A 24 -17.16 18.49 1.42
CA THR A 24 -17.96 19.73 1.32
C THR A 24 -17.24 21.05 1.64
N GLN A 25 -15.94 21.19 1.33
CA GLN A 25 -15.24 22.45 1.58
C GLN A 25 -15.29 23.46 0.43
N GLN A 26 -15.70 23.07 -0.79
CA GLN A 26 -15.93 24.04 -1.86
C GLN A 26 -17.38 24.52 -1.84
N LYS A 27 -17.57 25.84 -1.76
CA LYS A 27 -18.85 26.48 -2.10
C LYS A 27 -19.04 26.36 -3.61
N ASP A 28 -19.57 25.22 -4.03
CA ASP A 28 -20.02 25.07 -5.42
C ASP A 28 -21.12 26.11 -5.71
N PRO A 29 -21.02 26.89 -6.80
CA PRO A 29 -22.00 27.94 -7.13
C PRO A 29 -23.43 27.43 -7.28
N TYR A 30 -23.63 26.14 -7.56
CA TYR A 30 -24.93 25.51 -7.76
C TYR A 30 -25.33 24.59 -6.58
N GLY A 31 -24.52 24.52 -5.52
CA GLY A 31 -24.79 23.68 -4.35
C GLY A 31 -24.70 22.17 -4.61
N ALA A 32 -23.85 21.74 -5.55
CA ALA A 32 -23.67 20.32 -5.88
C ALA A 32 -23.26 19.48 -4.65
N SER A 33 -23.93 18.35 -4.44
CA SER A 33 -23.64 17.42 -3.32
C SER A 33 -22.36 16.59 -3.52
N VAL A 34 -21.93 16.46 -4.78
CA VAL A 34 -20.68 15.83 -5.18
C VAL A 34 -19.88 16.88 -5.93
N PRO A 35 -18.55 16.97 -5.73
CA PRO A 35 -17.72 17.90 -6.49
C PRO A 35 -17.92 17.71 -8.00
N PRO A 36 -18.20 18.80 -8.75
CA PRO A 36 -18.30 18.72 -10.20
C PRO A 36 -17.00 18.24 -10.85
N LEU A 37 -17.13 17.55 -11.98
CA LEU A 37 -16.00 17.15 -12.83
C LEU A 37 -15.68 18.30 -13.81
N TYR A 38 -14.55 18.98 -13.59
CA TYR A 38 -14.06 20.03 -14.48
C TYR A 38 -13.15 19.46 -15.57
N GLN A 39 -13.75 19.04 -16.69
CA GLN A 39 -13.03 18.57 -17.90
C GLN A 39 -12.34 19.71 -18.68
N SER A 40 -12.65 20.97 -18.37
CA SER A 40 -12.14 22.12 -19.12
C SER A 40 -10.62 22.19 -19.11
N THR A 41 -10.02 22.55 -20.24
CA THR A 41 -8.58 22.79 -20.35
C THR A 41 -8.20 24.20 -19.90
N THR A 42 -9.05 25.18 -20.15
CA THR A 42 -8.84 26.60 -19.85
C THR A 42 -9.96 27.17 -18.98
N PHE A 43 -9.66 28.25 -18.27
CA PHE A 43 -10.60 28.99 -17.44
C PHE A 43 -10.56 30.47 -17.84
N LYS A 44 -11.73 31.14 -17.94
CA LYS A 44 -11.83 32.54 -18.35
C LYS A 44 -11.21 33.45 -17.28
N GLN A 45 -10.38 34.42 -17.67
CA GLN A 45 -9.76 35.39 -16.76
C GLN A 45 -10.58 36.68 -16.65
N GLU A 46 -10.92 37.06 -15.42
CA GLU A 46 -11.65 38.31 -15.14
C GLU A 46 -10.72 39.49 -14.79
N SER A 47 -9.51 39.18 -14.31
CA SER A 47 -8.47 40.16 -13.96
C SER A 47 -7.08 39.54 -14.15
N PHE A 48 -6.10 40.39 -14.47
CA PHE A 48 -4.67 40.02 -14.53
C PHE A 48 -3.93 40.31 -13.21
N GLU A 49 -4.61 40.84 -12.19
CA GLU A 49 -4.02 41.04 -10.87
C GLU A 49 -3.71 39.68 -10.20
N PRO A 50 -2.53 39.53 -9.56
CA PRO A 50 -2.16 38.30 -8.89
C PRO A 50 -3.18 37.88 -7.82
N GLY A 51 -3.62 36.63 -7.85
CA GLY A 51 -4.53 36.06 -6.86
C GLY A 51 -6.03 36.29 -7.10
N CYS A 52 -6.41 37.03 -8.16
CA CYS A 52 -7.82 37.19 -8.53
C CYS A 52 -8.48 35.90 -9.04
N GLN A 53 -7.68 34.91 -9.46
CA GLN A 53 -8.19 33.64 -9.95
C GLN A 53 -7.24 32.48 -9.66
N GLU A 54 -7.81 31.38 -9.18
CA GLU A 54 -7.06 30.19 -8.74
C GLU A 54 -6.65 29.28 -9.91
N TYR A 55 -7.44 29.23 -11.00
CA TYR A 55 -7.21 28.34 -12.14
C TYR A 55 -7.22 29.09 -13.46
N ASP A 56 -6.23 28.83 -14.30
CA ASP A 56 -6.08 29.36 -15.66
C ASP A 56 -6.04 28.22 -16.70
N TYR A 57 -5.27 27.17 -16.42
CA TYR A 57 -4.99 26.06 -17.32
C TYR A 57 -4.83 24.73 -16.56
N THR A 58 -5.54 23.68 -16.97
CA THR A 58 -5.65 22.39 -16.25
C THR A 58 -4.32 21.67 -16.03
N ARG A 59 -3.31 21.88 -16.90
CA ARG A 59 -1.96 21.34 -16.66
C ARG A 59 -1.33 21.93 -15.40
N SER A 60 -1.52 23.22 -15.15
CA SER A 60 -1.07 23.93 -13.95
C SER A 60 -1.95 23.53 -12.75
N GLY A 61 -3.26 23.76 -12.83
CA GLY A 61 -4.19 23.49 -11.74
C GLY A 61 -5.59 23.16 -12.25
N ASN A 62 -6.29 22.24 -11.57
CA ASN A 62 -7.68 21.89 -11.91
C ASN A 62 -8.53 21.80 -10.63
N PRO A 63 -9.77 22.33 -10.61
CA PRO A 63 -10.63 22.27 -9.43
C PRO A 63 -10.88 20.84 -8.94
N THR A 64 -11.09 19.89 -9.85
CA THR A 64 -11.30 18.46 -9.53
C THR A 64 -10.06 17.85 -8.90
N ARG A 65 -8.86 18.13 -9.46
CA ARG A 65 -7.59 17.64 -8.90
C ARG A 65 -7.31 18.22 -7.52
N SER A 66 -7.63 19.50 -7.31
CA SER A 66 -7.45 20.17 -6.02
C SER A 66 -8.33 19.56 -4.92
N VAL A 67 -9.47 18.95 -5.28
CA VAL A 67 -10.26 18.18 -4.32
C VAL A 67 -9.54 16.91 -3.88
N VAL A 68 -8.86 16.20 -4.80
CA VAL A 68 -8.01 15.04 -4.45
C VAL A 68 -6.92 15.47 -3.48
N GLU A 69 -6.18 16.54 -3.82
CA GLU A 69 -5.06 17.06 -3.04
C GLU A 69 -5.50 17.40 -1.61
N ARG A 70 -6.66 18.06 -1.45
CA ARG A 70 -7.25 18.31 -0.12
C ARG A 70 -7.70 17.03 0.61
N GLN A 71 -8.27 16.05 -0.09
CA GLN A 71 -8.70 14.79 0.54
C GLN A 71 -7.53 13.97 1.04
N VAL A 72 -6.46 13.88 0.26
CA VAL A 72 -5.21 13.26 0.67
C VAL A 72 -4.52 14.08 1.76
N GLY A 73 -4.63 15.42 1.73
CA GLY A 73 -4.17 16.28 2.81
C GLY A 73 -4.84 15.91 4.14
N LYS A 74 -6.17 15.68 4.14
CA LYS A 74 -6.88 15.17 5.33
C LYS A 74 -6.39 13.81 5.80
N LEU A 75 -6.03 12.91 4.87
CA LEU A 75 -5.47 11.59 5.17
C LEU A 75 -4.16 11.71 5.95
N TYR A 76 -3.30 12.63 5.53
CA TYR A 76 -1.97 12.85 6.10
C TYR A 76 -1.89 13.97 7.16
N GLY A 77 -3.02 14.60 7.50
CA GLY A 77 -3.05 15.68 8.49
C GLY A 77 -2.38 16.99 8.02
N VAL A 78 -2.26 17.21 6.71
CA VAL A 78 -1.65 18.40 6.09
C VAL A 78 -2.66 19.19 5.24
N CYS A 79 -2.31 20.41 4.83
CA CYS A 79 -3.15 21.19 3.92
C CYS A 79 -3.04 20.67 2.48
N GLY A 80 -3.97 21.08 1.60
CA GLY A 80 -4.02 20.59 0.22
C GLY A 80 -2.81 21.05 -0.61
N GLU A 81 -2.26 22.21 -0.28
CA GLU A 81 -1.08 22.81 -0.92
C GLU A 81 0.20 22.01 -0.68
N GLN A 82 0.20 21.12 0.32
CA GLN A 82 1.29 20.17 0.58
C GLN A 82 1.17 18.88 -0.25
N VAL A 83 0.13 18.75 -1.07
CA VAL A 83 -0.18 17.52 -1.80
C VAL A 83 -0.22 17.78 -3.30
N LEU A 84 0.40 16.88 -4.06
CA LEU A 84 0.34 16.88 -5.52
C LEU A 84 -0.23 15.56 -6.01
N ALA A 85 -1.25 15.62 -6.86
CA ALA A 85 -1.78 14.45 -7.55
C ALA A 85 -1.21 14.33 -8.97
N VAL A 86 -0.61 13.18 -9.29
CA VAL A 86 0.09 12.93 -10.54
C VAL A 86 -0.41 11.66 -11.23
N SER A 87 -0.06 11.49 -12.51
CA SER A 87 -0.60 10.43 -13.38
C SER A 87 -0.26 8.99 -12.97
N SER A 88 0.77 8.77 -12.15
CA SER A 88 1.11 7.43 -11.62
C SER A 88 2.01 7.51 -10.40
N GLY A 89 2.11 6.42 -9.64
CA GLY A 89 3.09 6.31 -8.55
C GLY A 89 4.55 6.44 -9.02
N MET A 90 4.85 6.02 -10.26
CA MET A 90 6.18 6.20 -10.83
C MET A 90 6.45 7.66 -11.21
N SER A 91 5.43 8.38 -11.68
CA SER A 91 5.51 9.83 -11.90
C SER A 91 5.74 10.57 -10.59
N ALA A 92 5.14 10.11 -9.49
CA ALA A 92 5.37 10.67 -8.17
C ALA A 92 6.83 10.55 -7.75
N LEU A 93 7.40 9.34 -7.86
CA LEU A 93 8.81 9.10 -7.55
C LEU A 93 9.76 9.87 -8.48
N ASP A 94 9.49 9.92 -9.79
CA ASP A 94 10.34 10.68 -10.74
C ASP A 94 10.35 12.18 -10.43
N VAL A 95 9.18 12.78 -10.14
CA VAL A 95 9.08 14.18 -9.71
C VAL A 95 9.87 14.42 -8.43
N ILE A 96 9.74 13.55 -7.43
CA ILE A 96 10.48 13.65 -6.16
C ILE A 96 11.99 13.60 -6.42
N LEU A 97 12.46 12.61 -7.18
CA LEU A 97 13.88 12.46 -7.47
C LEU A 97 14.42 13.64 -8.27
N ARG A 98 13.70 14.12 -9.30
CA ARG A 98 14.12 15.33 -10.04
C ARG A 98 14.17 16.57 -9.16
N SER A 99 13.22 16.74 -8.24
CA SER A 99 13.21 17.84 -7.28
C SER A 99 14.45 17.81 -6.39
N ILE A 100 14.72 16.66 -5.78
CA ILE A 100 15.85 16.49 -4.86
C ILE A 100 17.19 16.62 -5.59
N LEU A 101 17.34 15.95 -6.74
CA LEU A 101 18.60 15.88 -7.48
C LEU A 101 18.90 17.17 -8.24
N GLY A 102 17.86 17.89 -8.68
CA GLY A 102 18.01 19.18 -9.38
C GLY A 102 18.62 20.28 -8.50
N SER A 103 18.51 20.16 -7.17
CA SER A 103 19.12 21.09 -6.22
C SER A 103 20.61 20.84 -5.98
N TYR A 104 21.20 19.75 -6.50
CA TYR A 104 22.62 19.44 -6.30
C TYR A 104 23.54 20.20 -7.27
N GLN A 105 24.67 20.66 -6.75
CA GLN A 105 25.68 21.41 -7.53
C GLN A 105 26.22 20.57 -8.69
N ALA A 106 26.32 21.20 -9.88
CA ALA A 106 27.00 20.62 -11.03
C ALA A 106 28.43 20.15 -10.65
N GLY A 107 28.75 18.90 -10.99
CA GLY A 107 30.08 18.31 -10.74
C GLY A 107 30.20 17.44 -9.47
N LYS A 108 29.15 17.30 -8.65
CA LYS A 108 29.09 16.30 -7.57
C LYS A 108 27.97 15.31 -7.82
N THR A 109 28.29 14.03 -7.95
CA THR A 109 27.28 12.97 -8.09
C THR A 109 26.56 12.76 -6.75
N PRO A 110 25.25 13.04 -6.65
CA PRO A 110 24.48 12.79 -5.43
C PRO A 110 24.36 11.29 -5.15
N VAL A 111 24.16 10.92 -3.88
CA VAL A 111 23.93 9.53 -3.47
C VAL A 111 22.47 9.32 -3.06
N VAL A 112 21.82 8.30 -3.61
CA VAL A 112 20.51 7.79 -3.15
C VAL A 112 20.75 6.48 -2.42
N ILE A 113 20.32 6.39 -1.16
CA ILE A 113 20.28 5.13 -0.42
C ILE A 113 18.84 4.61 -0.49
N ALA A 114 18.66 3.39 -0.99
CA ALA A 114 17.36 2.79 -1.21
C ALA A 114 17.31 1.34 -0.71
N GLY A 115 16.12 0.83 -0.43
CA GLY A 115 15.92 -0.60 -0.11
C GLY A 115 16.49 -1.54 -1.18
N ASP A 116 16.97 -2.71 -0.77
CA ASP A 116 17.30 -3.81 -1.67
C ASP A 116 16.04 -4.56 -2.15
N ASP A 117 14.98 -4.53 -1.36
CA ASP A 117 13.67 -5.07 -1.67
C ASP A 117 12.68 -3.91 -1.87
N LEU A 118 12.49 -3.54 -3.12
CA LEU A 118 11.57 -2.47 -3.54
C LEU A 118 10.78 -2.96 -4.74
N TYR A 119 9.66 -2.28 -4.99
CA TYR A 119 8.93 -2.44 -6.24
C TYR A 119 9.84 -2.40 -7.48
N GLY A 120 9.70 -3.37 -8.39
CA GLY A 120 10.51 -3.46 -9.61
C GLY A 120 10.52 -2.20 -10.49
N GLY A 121 9.45 -1.41 -10.50
CA GLY A 121 9.42 -0.11 -11.20
C GLY A 121 10.36 0.93 -10.57
N THR A 122 10.44 0.97 -9.24
CA THR A 122 11.37 1.82 -8.48
C THR A 122 12.82 1.44 -8.80
N GLN A 123 13.13 0.14 -8.79
CA GLN A 123 14.46 -0.37 -9.16
C GLN A 123 14.84 0.04 -10.59
N ARG A 124 13.91 -0.07 -11.54
CA ARG A 124 14.14 0.34 -12.94
C ARG A 124 14.42 1.84 -13.06
N LEU A 125 13.64 2.69 -12.40
CA LEU A 125 13.86 4.14 -12.46
C LEU A 125 15.21 4.53 -11.87
N LEU A 126 15.55 4.00 -10.70
CA LEU A 126 16.85 4.22 -10.06
C LEU A 126 18.01 3.71 -10.93
N GLY A 127 17.85 2.55 -11.58
CA GLY A 127 18.83 2.00 -12.50
C GLY A 127 19.10 2.90 -13.72
N ILE A 128 18.03 3.46 -14.33
CA ILE A 128 18.16 4.41 -15.45
C ILE A 128 18.96 5.65 -15.01
N LEU A 129 18.59 6.25 -13.87
CA LEU A 129 19.29 7.42 -13.34
C LEU A 129 20.75 7.12 -12.98
N GLY A 130 21.02 5.91 -12.49
CA GLY A 130 22.36 5.44 -12.17
C GLY A 130 23.26 5.28 -13.40
N ILE A 131 22.76 4.60 -14.44
CA ILE A 131 23.51 4.36 -15.69
C ILE A 131 23.86 5.67 -16.41
N GLN A 132 22.95 6.64 -16.36
CA GLN A 132 23.17 7.97 -16.95
C GLN A 132 24.17 8.83 -16.16
N GLY A 133 24.66 8.35 -15.01
CA GLY A 133 25.59 9.09 -14.15
C GLY A 133 24.94 10.25 -13.39
N HIS A 134 23.61 10.35 -13.38
CA HIS A 134 22.89 11.40 -12.66
C HIS A 134 22.94 11.20 -11.14
N VAL A 135 23.08 9.95 -10.69
CA VAL A 135 23.07 9.61 -9.27
C VAL A 135 23.85 8.32 -9.00
N LYS A 136 24.46 8.21 -7.82
CA LYS A 136 24.97 6.95 -7.30
C LYS A 136 23.88 6.31 -6.43
N VAL A 137 23.37 5.16 -6.85
CA VAL A 137 22.37 4.41 -6.07
C VAL A 137 23.06 3.35 -5.23
N LEU A 138 22.73 3.31 -3.94
CA LEU A 138 23.19 2.29 -3.00
C LEU A 138 21.99 1.54 -2.46
N HIS A 139 21.93 0.26 -2.76
CA HIS A 139 20.90 -0.63 -2.21
C HIS A 139 21.36 -1.23 -0.88
N VAL A 140 20.49 -1.18 0.12
CA VAL A 140 20.74 -1.72 1.45
C VAL A 140 19.48 -2.40 1.98
N ASP A 141 19.64 -3.48 2.75
CA ASP A 141 18.52 -4.05 3.51
C ASP A 141 18.11 -3.06 4.61
N THR A 142 17.03 -2.32 4.37
CA THR A 142 16.51 -1.30 5.31
C THR A 142 15.86 -1.92 6.54
N SER A 143 15.62 -3.24 6.56
CA SER A 143 15.18 -3.94 7.77
C SER A 143 16.34 -4.22 8.74
N ASP A 144 17.59 -4.16 8.26
CA ASP A 144 18.79 -4.18 9.09
C ASP A 144 19.25 -2.75 9.38
N ALA A 145 18.79 -2.21 10.51
CA ALA A 145 19.11 -0.85 10.91
C ALA A 145 20.61 -0.61 11.13
N ALA A 146 21.38 -1.63 11.54
CA ALA A 146 22.83 -1.47 11.74
C ALA A 146 23.54 -1.31 10.40
N ARG A 147 23.23 -2.20 9.45
CA ARG A 147 23.77 -2.11 8.09
C ARG A 147 23.38 -0.81 7.39
N PHE A 148 22.14 -0.34 7.57
CA PHE A 148 21.71 0.95 7.05
C PHE A 148 22.57 2.11 7.58
N VAL A 149 22.81 2.13 8.89
CA VAL A 149 23.63 3.16 9.57
C VAL A 149 25.05 3.17 9.01
N ASP A 150 25.68 2.00 8.90
CA ASP A 150 27.05 1.88 8.39
C ASP A 150 27.15 2.38 6.94
N VAL A 151 26.19 2.00 6.08
CA VAL A 151 26.13 2.48 4.70
C VAL A 151 25.94 4.00 4.66
N PHE A 152 25.02 4.56 5.46
CA PHE A 152 24.78 6.00 5.49
C PHE A 152 26.03 6.79 5.91
N LEU A 153 26.71 6.37 6.98
CA LEU A 153 27.91 7.03 7.50
C LEU A 153 29.12 6.89 6.57
N SER A 154 29.17 5.84 5.75
CA SER A 154 30.25 5.63 4.77
C SER A 154 30.20 6.58 3.56
N GLN A 155 29.08 7.27 3.35
CA GLN A 155 28.86 8.11 2.17
C GLN A 155 28.96 9.60 2.48
N ARG A 156 29.45 10.36 1.50
CA ARG A 156 29.34 11.81 1.47
C ARG A 156 28.24 12.19 0.49
N ASN A 157 27.56 13.32 0.74
CA ASN A 157 26.52 13.87 -0.15
C ASN A 157 25.32 12.92 -0.39
N VAL A 158 24.83 12.27 0.66
CA VAL A 158 23.54 11.57 0.59
C VAL A 158 22.44 12.60 0.32
N ALA A 159 21.78 12.46 -0.83
CA ALA A 159 20.73 13.35 -1.30
C ALA A 159 19.35 12.86 -0.91
N CYS A 160 19.16 11.56 -0.96
CA CYS A 160 17.88 10.93 -0.68
C CYS A 160 18.09 9.61 0.05
N VAL A 161 17.27 9.40 1.08
CA VAL A 161 17.02 8.09 1.66
C VAL A 161 15.61 7.70 1.26
N LEU A 162 15.48 6.65 0.43
CA LEU A 162 14.22 6.11 -0.05
C LEU A 162 13.87 4.84 0.73
N LEU A 163 12.81 4.91 1.53
CA LEU A 163 12.33 3.83 2.38
C LEU A 163 10.97 3.30 1.88
N GLU A 164 10.75 2.00 2.05
CA GLU A 164 9.49 1.32 1.80
C GLU A 164 9.26 0.35 2.97
N SER A 165 8.09 0.38 3.60
CA SER A 165 7.78 -0.52 4.72
C SER A 165 6.27 -0.74 4.89
N PRO A 166 5.78 -2.00 4.92
CA PRO A 166 6.51 -3.21 4.56
C PRO A 166 6.97 -3.19 3.10
N THR A 167 8.04 -3.93 2.81
CA THR A 167 8.55 -4.08 1.45
C THR A 167 7.65 -5.00 0.62
N ASN A 168 7.54 -4.72 -0.68
CA ASN A 168 6.84 -5.55 -1.64
C ASN A 168 7.86 -6.34 -2.49
N PRO A 169 7.86 -7.69 -2.44
CA PRO A 169 6.82 -8.58 -1.93
C PRO A 169 7.17 -9.35 -0.63
N LEU A 170 8.34 -9.15 -0.04
CA LEU A 170 8.80 -9.96 1.10
C LEU A 170 8.21 -9.55 2.45
N MET A 171 7.54 -8.40 2.52
CA MET A 171 6.94 -7.86 3.74
C MET A 171 7.96 -7.58 4.85
N LYS A 172 9.22 -7.26 4.48
CA LYS A 172 10.23 -6.82 5.45
C LYS A 172 9.81 -5.46 6.01
N VAL A 173 10.06 -5.23 7.29
CA VAL A 173 9.67 -3.99 7.98
C VAL A 173 10.92 -3.20 8.28
N ALA A 174 11.00 -1.99 7.72
CA ALA A 174 12.02 -1.02 8.10
C ALA A 174 11.56 -0.27 9.36
N ASP A 175 12.46 -0.07 10.32
CA ASP A 175 12.18 0.70 11.54
C ASP A 175 12.13 2.20 11.20
N LEU A 176 11.04 2.65 10.57
CA LEU A 176 10.88 4.03 10.09
C LEU A 176 11.16 5.06 11.19
N PRO A 177 10.60 4.96 12.43
CA PRO A 177 10.90 5.92 13.48
C PRO A 177 12.40 6.03 13.78
N LYS A 178 13.10 4.89 13.89
CA LYS A 178 14.54 4.86 14.18
C LYS A 178 15.38 5.38 13.01
N LEU A 179 15.11 4.92 11.79
CA LEU A 179 15.88 5.30 10.61
C LEU A 179 15.68 6.78 10.29
N ILE A 180 14.45 7.30 10.36
CA ILE A 180 14.15 8.71 10.14
C ILE A 180 14.87 9.57 11.17
N SER A 181 14.77 9.22 12.45
CA SER A 181 15.44 9.95 13.54
C SER A 181 16.96 9.96 13.37
N PHE A 182 17.53 8.81 13.01
CA PHE A 182 18.96 8.68 12.74
C PHE A 182 19.40 9.59 11.58
N VAL A 183 18.73 9.49 10.42
CA VAL A 183 19.08 10.30 9.23
C VAL A 183 18.95 11.78 9.53
N LYS A 184 17.90 12.21 10.24
CA LYS A 184 17.74 13.61 10.65
C LYS A 184 18.91 14.10 11.52
N SER A 185 19.38 13.27 12.44
CA SER A 185 20.46 13.62 13.36
C SER A 185 21.83 13.68 12.67
N HIS A 186 22.02 12.93 11.57
CA HIS A 186 23.32 12.78 10.91
C HIS A 186 23.41 13.45 9.54
N ARG A 187 22.28 13.85 8.94
CA ARG A 187 22.30 14.54 7.64
C ARG A 187 22.97 15.91 7.72
N GLY A 188 22.98 16.57 8.86
CA GLY A 188 23.47 17.95 8.98
C GLY A 188 22.82 18.89 7.95
N GLY A 189 23.49 19.98 7.59
CA GLY A 189 23.04 20.88 6.53
C GLY A 189 23.14 20.32 5.10
N SER A 190 23.34 19.00 4.91
CA SER A 190 23.56 18.37 3.59
C SER A 190 22.34 18.38 2.66
N GLY A 191 21.17 18.73 3.17
CA GLY A 191 19.93 18.75 2.39
C GLY A 191 19.31 17.37 2.12
N CYS A 192 19.88 16.27 2.67
CA CYS A 192 19.35 14.91 2.48
C CYS A 192 17.85 14.82 2.81
N LYS A 193 17.04 14.41 1.84
CA LYS A 193 15.60 14.20 2.02
C LYS A 193 15.29 12.75 2.36
N ILE A 194 14.32 12.54 3.24
CA ILE A 194 13.80 11.23 3.61
C ILE A 194 12.47 11.06 2.91
N VAL A 195 12.43 10.10 1.98
CA VAL A 195 11.27 9.79 1.14
C VAL A 195 10.74 8.42 1.54
N VAL A 196 9.43 8.32 1.79
CA VAL A 196 8.78 7.05 2.14
C VAL A 196 7.73 6.69 1.09
N ASP A 197 7.88 5.52 0.47
CA ASP A 197 6.80 4.85 -0.26
C ASP A 197 5.85 4.20 0.75
N ASN A 198 4.66 4.78 0.91
CA ASN A 198 3.67 4.31 1.87
C ASN A 198 2.58 3.45 1.23
N THR A 199 2.76 3.01 -0.02
CA THR A 199 1.71 2.34 -0.81
C THR A 199 1.19 1.05 -0.18
N MET A 200 2.05 0.29 0.53
CA MET A 200 1.70 -1.02 1.11
C MET A 200 0.81 -0.94 2.37
N VAL A 201 0.87 0.19 3.09
CA VAL A 201 0.16 0.42 4.35
C VAL A 201 -0.96 1.45 4.19
N SER A 202 -0.73 2.42 3.30
CA SER A 202 -1.51 3.63 3.07
C SER A 202 -1.57 4.58 4.28
N GLY A 203 -1.79 5.87 4.00
CA GLY A 203 -1.91 6.92 5.02
C GLY A 203 -2.96 6.66 6.10
N ILE A 204 -3.89 5.73 5.87
CA ILE A 204 -4.90 5.35 6.86
C ILE A 204 -4.34 4.53 8.03
N ASN A 205 -3.27 3.77 7.79
CA ASN A 205 -2.67 2.90 8.80
C ASN A 205 -1.35 3.46 9.36
N CYS A 206 -0.65 4.31 8.60
CA CYS A 206 0.59 4.94 9.01
C CYS A 206 0.77 6.28 8.30
N ASN A 207 1.17 7.31 9.06
CA ASN A 207 1.54 8.61 8.53
C ASN A 207 3.06 8.85 8.73
N PRO A 208 3.92 8.54 7.74
CA PRO A 208 5.36 8.72 7.91
C PRO A 208 5.80 10.19 8.10
N LEU A 209 4.96 11.18 7.77
CA LEU A 209 5.26 12.60 8.07
C LEU A 209 5.28 12.86 9.58
N GLU A 210 4.39 12.20 10.34
CA GLU A 210 4.39 12.27 11.82
C GLU A 210 5.64 11.63 12.44
N LEU A 211 6.22 10.64 11.74
CA LEU A 211 7.53 10.05 12.10
C LEU A 211 8.70 10.94 11.69
N GLY A 212 8.44 11.96 10.88
CA GLY A 212 9.41 12.95 10.44
C GLY A 212 9.95 12.77 9.02
N ALA A 213 9.35 11.95 8.16
CA ALA A 213 9.72 11.96 6.75
C ALA A 213 9.56 13.36 6.14
N ASP A 214 10.41 13.74 5.17
CA ASP A 214 10.24 15.01 4.46
C ASP A 214 9.20 14.88 3.34
N LEU A 215 9.11 13.68 2.74
CA LEU A 215 8.22 13.37 1.63
C LEU A 215 7.63 11.97 1.82
N VAL A 216 6.35 11.84 1.49
CA VAL A 216 5.66 10.56 1.35
C VAL A 216 5.05 10.50 -0.03
N TYR A 217 5.07 9.34 -0.66
CA TYR A 217 4.26 9.11 -1.85
C TYR A 217 3.52 7.79 -1.77
N GLU A 218 2.40 7.72 -2.49
CA GLU A 218 1.65 6.49 -2.70
C GLU A 218 1.32 6.33 -4.18
N SER A 219 1.37 5.08 -4.66
CA SER A 219 0.64 4.73 -5.88
C SER A 219 -0.85 4.71 -5.57
N ALA A 220 -1.52 5.83 -5.85
CA ALA A 220 -2.96 5.98 -5.66
C ALA A 220 -3.80 5.02 -6.52
N THR A 221 -3.20 4.39 -7.53
CA THR A 221 -3.71 3.19 -8.24
C THR A 221 -4.17 2.08 -7.29
N LYS A 222 -3.54 1.96 -6.11
CA LYS A 222 -3.72 0.85 -5.16
C LYS A 222 -4.87 1.13 -4.19
N PHE A 223 -4.60 1.17 -2.88
CA PHE A 223 -5.63 1.31 -1.85
C PHE A 223 -6.43 2.61 -1.95
N LEU A 224 -5.80 3.73 -2.32
CA LEU A 224 -6.46 5.04 -2.37
C LEU A 224 -7.63 5.03 -3.35
N ASN A 225 -7.40 4.58 -4.60
CA ASN A 225 -8.49 4.35 -5.55
C ASN A 225 -9.32 3.12 -5.18
N GLY A 226 -8.68 1.95 -5.12
CA GLY A 226 -9.29 0.69 -4.69
C GLY A 226 -10.20 -0.01 -5.71
N HIS A 227 -10.28 0.46 -6.96
CA HIS A 227 -11.24 -0.06 -7.96
C HIS A 227 -10.59 -0.51 -9.29
N HIS A 228 -9.26 -0.51 -9.39
CA HIS A 228 -8.53 -1.00 -10.57
C HIS A 228 -8.89 -0.35 -11.93
N ASP A 229 -9.39 0.88 -11.91
CA ASP A 229 -9.91 1.60 -13.08
C ASP A 229 -9.12 2.87 -13.45
N ILE A 230 -8.12 3.25 -12.65
CA ILE A 230 -7.23 4.40 -12.93
C ILE A 230 -5.78 4.10 -12.57
N MET A 231 -4.85 4.83 -13.19
CA MET A 231 -3.50 5.01 -12.67
C MET A 231 -3.38 6.37 -12.00
N ALA A 232 -2.78 6.41 -10.82
CA ALA A 232 -2.55 7.67 -10.11
C ALA A 232 -1.39 7.53 -9.13
N GLY A 233 -0.76 8.66 -8.83
CA GLY A 233 0.20 8.83 -7.75
C GLY A 233 -0.15 10.07 -6.94
N VAL A 234 0.23 10.06 -5.67
CA VAL A 234 0.13 11.25 -4.81
C VAL A 234 1.46 11.47 -4.13
N ILE A 235 1.86 12.74 -4.02
CA ILE A 235 3.03 13.17 -3.25
C ILE A 235 2.52 14.04 -2.12
N VAL A 236 3.02 13.80 -0.91
CA VAL A 236 2.66 14.55 0.30
C VAL A 236 3.95 15.06 0.93
N ALA A 237 4.10 16.38 1.01
CA ALA A 237 5.28 17.04 1.53
C ALA A 237 5.11 17.49 2.98
N ALA A 238 6.21 17.50 3.74
CA ALA A 238 6.23 18.01 5.10
C ALA A 238 6.01 19.53 5.20
N SER A 239 6.20 20.28 4.10
CA SER A 239 5.97 21.72 4.03
C SER A 239 5.46 22.17 2.66
N VAL A 240 4.83 23.35 2.60
CA VAL A 240 4.29 23.94 1.37
C VAL A 240 5.42 24.31 0.40
N GLU A 241 6.55 24.79 0.91
CA GLU A 241 7.71 25.15 0.10
C GLU A 241 8.24 23.94 -0.67
N LEU A 242 8.34 22.78 0.00
CA LEU A 242 8.80 21.55 -0.63
C LEU A 242 7.79 21.03 -1.67
N ALA A 243 6.50 21.17 -1.41
CA ALA A 243 5.47 20.87 -2.40
C ALA A 243 5.56 21.80 -3.61
N GLN A 244 5.86 23.09 -3.41
CA GLN A 244 6.00 24.07 -4.48
C GLN A 244 7.18 23.75 -5.42
N ASP A 245 8.30 23.29 -4.88
CA ASP A 245 9.46 22.86 -5.68
C ASP A 245 9.07 21.71 -6.63
N MET A 246 8.28 20.76 -6.15
CA MET A 246 7.78 19.64 -6.94
C MET A 246 6.65 20.05 -7.90
N TYR A 247 5.79 20.98 -7.50
CA TYR A 247 4.72 21.52 -8.34
C TYR A 247 5.28 22.10 -9.65
N PHE A 248 6.39 22.85 -9.57
CA PHE A 248 7.05 23.39 -10.76
C PHE A 248 7.40 22.28 -11.75
N ILE A 249 7.96 21.17 -11.27
CA ILE A 249 8.32 20.01 -12.09
C ILE A 249 7.07 19.32 -12.67
N VAL A 250 6.04 19.11 -11.86
CA VAL A 250 4.75 18.54 -12.31
C VAL A 250 4.16 19.36 -13.44
N ASN A 251 4.15 20.69 -13.29
CA ASN A 251 3.60 21.60 -14.29
C ASN A 251 4.45 21.63 -15.58
N SER A 252 5.78 21.66 -15.45
CA SER A 252 6.72 21.67 -16.57
C SER A 252 6.65 20.39 -17.41
N MET A 253 6.52 19.23 -16.78
CA MET A 253 6.44 17.94 -17.49
C MET A 253 5.01 17.57 -17.91
N GLY A 254 4.00 18.25 -17.37
CA GLY A 254 2.60 17.91 -17.58
C GLY A 254 2.18 16.60 -16.91
N ALA A 255 2.72 16.32 -15.71
CA ALA A 255 2.50 15.06 -15.00
C ALA A 255 1.27 15.05 -14.08
N GLY A 256 0.52 16.16 -14.00
CA GLY A 256 -0.65 16.29 -13.14
C GLY A 256 -1.74 15.27 -13.47
N LEU A 257 -2.44 14.78 -12.45
CA LEU A 257 -3.51 13.80 -12.63
C LEU A 257 -4.65 14.36 -13.51
N ALA A 258 -5.17 13.53 -14.40
CA ALA A 258 -6.25 13.90 -15.30
C ALA A 258 -7.56 14.18 -14.52
N PRO A 259 -8.45 15.06 -14.99
CA PRO A 259 -9.67 15.41 -14.25
C PRO A 259 -10.61 14.22 -14.01
N MET A 260 -10.80 13.34 -15.00
CA MET A 260 -11.62 12.13 -14.86
C MET A 260 -11.04 11.18 -13.79
N ASP A 261 -9.74 10.91 -13.86
CA ASP A 261 -9.05 10.06 -12.89
C ASP A 261 -9.08 10.67 -11.48
N SER A 262 -8.97 12.00 -11.40
CA SER A 262 -9.13 12.74 -10.14
C SER A 262 -10.52 12.52 -9.55
N TRP A 263 -11.57 12.59 -10.38
CA TRP A 263 -12.94 12.37 -9.95
C TRP A 263 -13.19 10.93 -9.47
N LEU A 264 -12.64 9.94 -10.17
CA LEU A 264 -12.69 8.53 -9.76
C LEU A 264 -11.91 8.30 -8.44
N LEU A 265 -10.76 8.94 -8.28
CA LEU A 265 -9.99 8.87 -7.04
C LEU A 265 -10.73 9.50 -5.85
N ILE A 266 -11.42 10.62 -6.03
CA ILE A 266 -12.31 11.20 -5.00
C ILE A 266 -13.37 10.17 -4.58
N ARG A 267 -13.97 9.48 -5.55
CA ARG A 267 -14.97 8.42 -5.28
C ARG A 267 -14.36 7.27 -4.49
N GLY A 268 -13.15 6.83 -4.85
CA GLY A 268 -12.43 5.75 -4.17
C GLY A 268 -12.04 6.09 -2.72
N LEU A 269 -11.54 7.30 -2.47
CA LEU A 269 -11.09 7.75 -1.15
C LEU A 269 -12.21 7.73 -0.11
N LYS A 270 -13.46 8.01 -0.51
CA LYS A 270 -14.63 7.98 0.38
C LYS A 270 -14.91 6.60 0.98
N THR A 271 -14.48 5.53 0.33
CA THR A 271 -14.67 4.15 0.82
C THR A 271 -13.39 3.52 1.37
N LEU A 272 -12.26 4.26 1.42
CA LEU A 272 -10.97 3.75 1.88
C LEU A 272 -11.07 3.10 3.26
N GLY A 273 -11.77 3.75 4.20
CA GLY A 273 -11.92 3.24 5.57
C GLY A 273 -12.61 1.88 5.66
N VAL A 274 -13.76 1.73 4.99
CA VAL A 274 -14.52 0.47 5.03
C VAL A 274 -13.82 -0.63 4.25
N ARG A 275 -13.18 -0.30 3.12
CA ARG A 275 -12.41 -1.26 2.31
C ARG A 275 -11.21 -1.76 3.10
N MET A 276 -10.38 -0.87 3.63
CA MET A 276 -9.18 -1.25 4.37
C MET A 276 -9.51 -2.08 5.61
N TYR A 277 -10.59 -1.79 6.33
CA TYR A 277 -11.03 -2.62 7.45
C TYR A 277 -11.32 -4.07 7.01
N GLN A 278 -12.16 -4.25 5.98
CA GLN A 278 -12.53 -5.58 5.50
C GLN A 278 -11.32 -6.32 4.89
N GLN A 279 -10.49 -5.64 4.12
CA GLN A 279 -9.29 -6.23 3.52
C GLN A 279 -8.29 -6.71 4.60
N GLN A 280 -8.10 -5.92 5.66
CA GLN A 280 -7.25 -6.32 6.80
C GLN A 280 -7.85 -7.51 7.57
N HIS A 281 -9.17 -7.52 7.77
CA HIS A 281 -9.86 -8.66 8.37
C HIS A 281 -9.64 -9.94 7.55
N ASN A 282 -9.88 -9.87 6.24
CA ASN A 282 -9.67 -10.98 5.32
C ASN A 282 -8.21 -11.47 5.36
N ALA A 283 -7.24 -10.55 5.33
CA ALA A 283 -5.82 -10.87 5.40
C ALA A 283 -5.41 -11.55 6.70
N MET A 284 -5.91 -11.08 7.86
CA MET A 284 -5.67 -11.72 9.15
C MET A 284 -6.19 -13.16 9.18
N VAL A 285 -7.42 -13.37 8.71
CA VAL A 285 -8.05 -14.70 8.70
C VAL A 285 -7.33 -15.63 7.73
N LEU A 286 -7.04 -15.18 6.51
CA LEU A 286 -6.32 -15.96 5.50
C LEU A 286 -4.91 -16.31 5.97
N ALA A 287 -4.16 -15.35 6.54
CA ALA A 287 -2.81 -15.60 7.03
C ALA A 287 -2.78 -16.64 8.15
N HIS A 288 -3.69 -16.55 9.12
CA HIS A 288 -3.82 -17.55 10.19
C HIS A 288 -4.25 -18.91 9.65
N TRP A 289 -5.22 -18.95 8.74
CA TRP A 289 -5.65 -20.20 8.13
C TRP A 289 -4.53 -20.87 7.31
N LEU A 290 -3.78 -20.11 6.51
CA LEU A 290 -2.62 -20.59 5.76
C LEU A 290 -1.54 -21.15 6.69
N GLN A 291 -1.20 -20.44 7.76
CA GLN A 291 -0.21 -20.89 8.74
C GLN A 291 -0.70 -22.12 9.53
N ASP A 292 -1.83 -21.99 10.21
CA ASP A 292 -2.28 -22.91 11.26
C ASP A 292 -3.04 -24.11 10.69
N SER A 293 -3.88 -23.90 9.68
CA SER A 293 -4.73 -24.96 9.11
C SER A 293 -4.10 -25.62 7.88
N CYS A 294 -3.47 -24.85 7.00
CA CYS A 294 -2.82 -25.38 5.79
C CYS A 294 -1.35 -25.76 6.00
N GLY A 295 -0.73 -25.39 7.12
CA GLY A 295 0.65 -25.77 7.41
C GLY A 295 1.71 -25.03 6.59
N PHE A 296 1.42 -23.80 6.12
CA PHE A 296 2.43 -22.90 5.54
C PHE A 296 3.29 -22.27 6.64
N ALA A 297 4.01 -23.12 7.36
CA ALA A 297 4.97 -22.77 8.40
C ALA A 297 6.21 -23.68 8.28
N PRO A 298 7.42 -23.18 8.59
CA PRO A 298 8.62 -24.01 8.51
C PRO A 298 8.53 -25.18 9.49
N THR A 299 8.82 -26.39 9.02
CA THR A 299 8.94 -27.60 9.84
C THR A 299 10.30 -28.28 9.60
N GLU A 300 10.62 -29.31 10.39
CA GLU A 300 11.81 -30.13 10.15
C GLU A 300 11.77 -30.84 8.78
N GLN A 301 10.57 -31.22 8.33
CA GLN A 301 10.34 -31.90 7.06
C GLN A 301 10.42 -30.94 5.86
N ASN A 302 10.01 -29.67 6.05
CA ASN A 302 10.09 -28.65 5.01
C ASN A 302 10.26 -27.26 5.64
N SER A 303 11.49 -26.72 5.59
CA SER A 303 11.84 -25.42 6.14
C SER A 303 11.52 -24.23 5.22
N GLN A 304 11.09 -24.50 3.98
CA GLN A 304 10.83 -23.46 2.98
C GLN A 304 9.39 -22.96 3.05
N LEU A 305 8.43 -23.83 3.40
CA LEU A 305 7.03 -23.44 3.58
C LEU A 305 6.89 -22.32 4.60
N ARG A 306 6.27 -21.22 4.21
CA ARG A 306 6.00 -20.11 5.13
C ARG A 306 4.88 -19.22 4.64
N THR A 307 4.19 -18.62 5.60
CA THR A 307 3.31 -17.48 5.39
C THR A 307 4.02 -16.21 5.86
N ARG A 308 4.18 -15.25 4.96
CA ARG A 308 4.73 -13.91 5.23
C ARG A 308 3.59 -12.91 5.36
N PHE A 309 3.31 -12.54 6.60
CA PHE A 309 2.36 -11.47 6.88
C PHE A 309 2.74 -10.77 8.18
N VAL A 310 2.83 -9.44 8.15
CA VAL A 310 3.22 -8.63 9.32
C VAL A 310 2.21 -8.68 10.46
N GLY A 311 0.99 -9.16 10.20
CA GLY A 311 -0.04 -9.42 11.22
C GLY A 311 0.13 -10.73 11.99
N LEU A 312 0.99 -11.66 11.54
CA LEU A 312 1.27 -12.91 12.24
C LEU A 312 2.32 -12.73 13.32
N LYS A 313 2.09 -13.29 14.52
CA LYS A 313 3.07 -13.26 15.64
C LYS A 313 4.39 -13.95 15.30
N SER A 314 4.37 -14.89 14.36
CA SER A 314 5.58 -15.57 13.86
C SER A 314 6.44 -14.69 12.95
N HIS A 315 5.91 -13.56 12.47
CA HIS A 315 6.69 -12.66 11.63
C HIS A 315 7.82 -12.02 12.46
N PRO A 316 9.09 -12.05 12.01
CA PRO A 316 10.22 -11.56 12.82
C PRO A 316 10.05 -10.11 13.28
N GLN A 317 9.47 -9.27 12.43
CA GLN A 317 9.18 -7.87 12.74
C GLN A 317 7.73 -7.59 13.20
N PHE A 318 6.96 -8.57 13.68
CA PHE A 318 5.57 -8.38 14.14
C PHE A 318 5.42 -7.23 15.15
N HIS A 319 6.24 -7.26 16.21
CA HIS A 319 6.19 -6.24 17.26
C HIS A 319 6.61 -4.86 16.77
N LEU A 320 7.63 -4.80 15.90
CA LEU A 320 8.10 -3.57 15.28
C LEU A 320 7.01 -2.96 14.38
N HIS A 321 6.39 -3.77 13.51
CA HIS A 321 5.31 -3.29 12.65
C HIS A 321 4.16 -2.72 13.48
N ARG A 322 3.73 -3.44 14.52
CA ARG A 322 2.63 -3.03 15.40
C ARG A 322 2.95 -1.76 16.22
N SER A 323 4.23 -1.42 16.42
CA SER A 323 4.58 -0.29 17.29
C SER A 323 4.31 1.08 16.67
N PHE A 324 4.16 1.17 15.34
CA PHE A 324 3.92 2.45 14.64
C PHE A 324 2.86 2.39 13.53
N ASN A 325 2.24 1.24 13.27
CA ASN A 325 1.13 1.11 12.31
C ASN A 325 -0.16 0.74 13.06
N SER A 326 -1.30 1.32 12.68
CA SER A 326 -2.60 1.03 13.28
C SER A 326 -3.29 -0.22 12.72
N GLY A 327 -2.72 -0.84 11.69
CA GLY A 327 -3.19 -2.10 11.13
C GLY A 327 -2.16 -2.78 10.22
N PRO A 328 -2.28 -4.10 9.97
CA PRO A 328 -1.27 -4.90 9.26
C PRO A 328 -1.29 -4.76 7.73
N GLY A 329 -2.24 -4.01 7.17
CA GLY A 329 -2.48 -4.00 5.73
C GLY A 329 -3.11 -5.30 5.20
N ALA A 330 -3.17 -5.44 3.89
CA ALA A 330 -3.97 -6.48 3.23
C ALA A 330 -3.21 -7.35 2.20
N VAL A 331 -1.88 -7.24 2.20
CA VAL A 331 -1.02 -8.02 1.33
C VAL A 331 -0.25 -9.02 2.19
N LEU A 332 -0.23 -10.27 1.75
CA LEU A 332 0.55 -11.35 2.35
C LEU A 332 1.20 -12.18 1.24
N SER A 333 2.17 -13.01 1.60
CA SER A 333 2.80 -13.92 0.63
C SER A 333 2.97 -15.31 1.24
N ILE A 334 3.04 -16.34 0.41
CA ILE A 334 3.41 -17.70 0.80
C ILE A 334 4.59 -18.19 -0.05
N GLU A 335 5.42 -19.06 0.51
CA GLU A 335 6.44 -19.82 -0.22
C GLU A 335 6.09 -21.30 -0.13
N THR A 336 6.30 -22.03 -1.22
CA THR A 336 5.99 -23.45 -1.35
C THR A 336 7.26 -24.31 -1.26
N GLY A 337 8.43 -23.70 -1.47
CA GLY A 337 9.71 -24.37 -1.70
C GLY A 337 9.88 -24.90 -3.13
N ASP A 338 8.90 -24.71 -4.02
CA ASP A 338 8.88 -25.27 -5.37
C ASP A 338 8.22 -24.30 -6.38
N ILE A 339 9.01 -23.80 -7.32
CA ILE A 339 8.58 -22.84 -8.34
C ILE A 339 7.48 -23.42 -9.23
N GLU A 340 7.61 -24.68 -9.65
CA GLU A 340 6.63 -25.32 -10.54
C GLU A 340 5.30 -25.54 -9.81
N LEU A 341 5.37 -25.91 -8.53
CA LEU A 341 4.19 -26.04 -7.69
C LEU A 341 3.49 -24.69 -7.53
N SER A 342 4.24 -23.63 -7.24
CA SER A 342 3.69 -22.28 -7.14
C SER A 342 3.03 -21.81 -8.44
N GLU A 343 3.65 -22.11 -9.58
CA GLU A 343 3.08 -21.79 -10.89
C GLU A 343 1.76 -22.54 -11.14
N LYS A 344 1.71 -23.83 -10.80
CA LYS A 344 0.49 -24.64 -10.91
C LYS A 344 -0.64 -24.12 -9.99
N ILE A 345 -0.31 -23.68 -8.77
CA ILE A 345 -1.28 -23.09 -7.84
C ILE A 345 -1.86 -21.83 -8.45
N VAL A 346 -1.00 -20.88 -8.83
CA VAL A 346 -1.44 -19.58 -9.36
C VAL A 346 -2.24 -19.74 -10.65
N CYS A 347 -1.89 -20.70 -11.50
CA CYS A 347 -2.60 -20.99 -12.75
C CYS A 347 -3.74 -22.02 -12.61
N SER A 348 -4.15 -22.38 -11.38
CA SER A 348 -5.20 -23.39 -11.21
C SER A 348 -6.51 -22.94 -11.84
N LYS A 349 -7.14 -23.86 -12.60
CA LYS A 349 -8.44 -23.63 -13.25
C LYS A 349 -9.62 -23.70 -12.26
N LYS A 350 -9.35 -24.03 -10.99
CA LYS A 350 -10.37 -24.07 -9.94
C LYS A 350 -10.76 -22.71 -9.41
N PHE A 351 -9.89 -21.70 -9.57
CA PHE A 351 -10.17 -20.36 -9.09
C PHE A 351 -11.42 -19.76 -9.72
N LYS A 352 -12.28 -19.21 -8.88
CA LYS A 352 -13.49 -18.47 -9.24
C LYS A 352 -13.42 -17.02 -8.81
N TYR A 353 -12.70 -16.72 -7.73
CA TYR A 353 -12.64 -15.40 -7.11
C TYR A 353 -11.23 -14.82 -7.12
N TRP A 354 -10.20 -15.66 -6.97
CA TRP A 354 -8.81 -15.22 -7.07
C TRP A 354 -8.43 -14.91 -8.52
N ASN A 355 -8.17 -13.64 -8.79
CA ASN A 355 -7.74 -13.20 -10.12
C ASN A 355 -6.21 -13.21 -10.23
N VAL A 356 -5.70 -13.88 -11.27
CA VAL A 356 -4.26 -13.90 -11.57
C VAL A 356 -3.87 -12.60 -12.27
N THR A 357 -3.35 -11.63 -11.54
CA THR A 357 -3.01 -10.32 -12.10
C THR A 357 -1.95 -9.60 -11.28
N VAL A 358 -1.28 -8.63 -11.92
CA VAL A 358 -0.39 -7.68 -11.24
C VAL A 358 -1.21 -6.63 -10.49
N SER A 359 -0.55 -5.78 -9.69
CA SER A 359 -1.17 -4.80 -8.78
C SER A 359 -1.68 -5.41 -7.46
N PHE A 360 -2.30 -4.57 -6.61
CA PHE A 360 -2.91 -4.90 -5.32
C PHE A 360 -3.80 -3.74 -4.84
N GLY A 361 -4.53 -3.94 -3.75
CA GLY A 361 -5.28 -2.89 -3.06
C GLY A 361 -6.68 -2.61 -3.60
N CYS A 362 -7.14 -3.41 -4.56
CA CYS A 362 -8.51 -3.39 -5.07
C CYS A 362 -9.50 -4.08 -4.13
N VAL A 363 -10.79 -3.79 -4.32
CA VAL A 363 -11.89 -4.56 -3.72
C VAL A 363 -11.89 -6.04 -4.11
N ASN A 364 -11.30 -6.41 -5.26
CA ASN A 364 -11.17 -7.80 -5.69
C ASN A 364 -9.88 -8.45 -5.20
N SER A 365 -9.97 -9.71 -4.81
CA SER A 365 -8.85 -10.54 -4.38
C SER A 365 -7.97 -10.99 -5.56
N LEU A 366 -6.65 -10.88 -5.38
CA LEU A 366 -5.66 -11.15 -6.43
C LEU A 366 -4.59 -12.12 -5.93
N ILE A 367 -4.09 -12.94 -6.86
CA ILE A 367 -2.96 -13.84 -6.63
C ILE A 367 -1.93 -13.69 -7.75
N SER A 368 -0.64 -13.75 -7.42
CA SER A 368 0.42 -13.52 -8.40
C SER A 368 1.75 -14.15 -7.96
N MET A 369 2.64 -14.42 -8.91
CA MET A 369 4.05 -14.73 -8.62
C MET A 369 4.92 -13.52 -8.96
N PRO A 370 5.42 -12.76 -7.97
CA PRO A 370 6.16 -11.52 -8.24
C PRO A 370 7.34 -11.72 -9.18
N CYS A 371 8.17 -12.73 -8.96
CA CYS A 371 9.37 -13.04 -9.75
C CYS A 371 9.08 -13.37 -11.23
N LYS A 372 7.89 -13.90 -11.54
CA LYS A 372 7.43 -14.21 -12.90
C LYS A 372 6.61 -13.08 -13.53
N MET A 373 6.18 -12.10 -12.74
CA MET A 373 5.26 -11.04 -13.17
C MET A 373 5.80 -9.65 -12.81
N SER A 374 5.43 -9.08 -11.66
CA SER A 374 5.71 -7.67 -11.31
C SER A 374 7.19 -7.34 -11.10
N HIS A 375 8.02 -8.33 -10.79
CA HIS A 375 9.46 -8.22 -10.56
C HIS A 375 10.27 -8.94 -11.65
N ALA A 376 9.63 -9.41 -12.72
CA ALA A 376 10.29 -10.08 -13.83
C ALA A 376 11.32 -9.18 -14.56
N SER A 377 11.17 -7.85 -14.44
CA SER A 377 12.13 -6.88 -14.99
C SER A 377 13.41 -6.71 -14.15
N ILE A 378 13.50 -7.33 -12.97
CA ILE A 378 14.73 -7.33 -12.18
C ILE A 378 15.62 -8.47 -12.71
N ASP A 379 16.88 -8.13 -13.00
CA ASP A 379 17.87 -9.07 -13.50
C ASP A 379 17.93 -10.36 -12.64
N PRO A 380 17.94 -11.57 -13.24
CA PRO A 380 17.98 -12.83 -12.50
C PRO A 380 19.18 -12.97 -11.55
N GLU A 381 20.36 -12.49 -11.92
CA GLU A 381 21.54 -12.54 -11.05
C GLU A 381 21.34 -11.63 -9.84
N LEU A 382 20.78 -10.44 -10.06
CA LEU A 382 20.45 -9.52 -8.97
C LEU A 382 19.36 -10.07 -8.04
N ARG A 383 18.34 -10.76 -8.58
CA ARG A 383 17.32 -11.44 -7.76
C ARG A 383 17.94 -12.54 -6.91
N LYS A 384 18.86 -13.31 -7.48
CA LYS A 384 19.61 -14.35 -6.76
C LYS A 384 20.51 -13.77 -5.66
N ASP A 385 21.25 -12.70 -5.96
CA ASP A 385 22.11 -12.00 -4.99
C ASP A 385 21.30 -11.48 -3.79
N ARG A 386 20.15 -10.87 -4.08
CA ARG A 386 19.20 -10.37 -3.08
C ARG A 386 18.34 -11.46 -2.42
N LYS A 387 18.56 -12.73 -2.78
CA LYS A 387 17.86 -13.90 -2.23
C LYS A 387 16.33 -13.79 -2.34
N PHE A 388 15.84 -13.31 -3.48
CA PHE A 388 14.41 -13.32 -3.77
C PHE A 388 13.92 -14.77 -3.93
N PRO A 389 12.91 -15.20 -3.15
CA PRO A 389 12.24 -16.48 -3.35
C PRO A 389 11.51 -16.48 -4.69
N GLU A 390 11.94 -17.34 -5.61
CA GLU A 390 11.38 -17.48 -6.96
C GLU A 390 9.99 -18.15 -6.94
N ASP A 391 9.72 -18.94 -5.90
CA ASP A 391 8.48 -19.68 -5.66
C ASP A 391 7.44 -18.85 -4.88
N LEU A 392 7.75 -17.60 -4.55
CA LEU A 392 6.87 -16.73 -3.77
C LEU A 392 5.55 -16.46 -4.52
N ILE A 393 4.44 -16.73 -3.83
CA ILE A 393 3.10 -16.34 -4.26
C ILE A 393 2.65 -15.18 -3.39
N ARG A 394 2.29 -14.06 -4.02
CA ARG A 394 1.71 -12.90 -3.35
C ARG A 394 0.19 -12.93 -3.45
N ILE A 395 -0.46 -12.78 -2.31
CA ILE A 395 -1.90 -12.83 -2.11
C ILE A 395 -2.34 -11.43 -1.64
N CYS A 396 -3.25 -10.82 -2.40
CA CYS A 396 -3.78 -9.49 -2.12
C CYS A 396 -5.25 -9.63 -1.77
N CYS A 397 -5.62 -9.36 -0.53
CA CYS A 397 -6.96 -9.62 -0.04
C CYS A 397 -7.91 -8.49 -0.44
N GLY A 398 -9.02 -8.86 -1.09
CA GLY A 398 -10.15 -7.99 -1.39
C GLY A 398 -11.16 -7.93 -0.24
N ILE A 399 -12.40 -7.56 -0.56
CA ILE A 399 -13.49 -7.42 0.41
C ILE A 399 -14.57 -8.52 0.30
N GLU A 400 -14.29 -9.59 -0.44
CA GLU A 400 -15.17 -10.74 -0.56
C GLU A 400 -15.40 -11.45 0.79
N ASP A 401 -16.38 -12.36 0.86
CA ASP A 401 -16.52 -13.24 2.03
C ASP A 401 -15.26 -14.10 2.15
N VAL A 402 -14.60 -14.00 3.30
CA VAL A 402 -13.32 -14.68 3.51
C VAL A 402 -13.43 -16.19 3.42
N SER A 403 -14.59 -16.77 3.74
CA SER A 403 -14.81 -18.21 3.66
C SER A 403 -14.78 -18.67 2.20
N ASP A 404 -15.35 -17.88 1.30
CA ASP A 404 -15.34 -18.17 -0.14
C ASP A 404 -13.91 -18.09 -0.67
N LEU A 405 -13.12 -17.09 -0.24
CA LEU A 405 -11.71 -16.97 -0.59
C LEU A 405 -10.88 -18.16 -0.09
N GLN A 406 -11.13 -18.64 1.13
CA GLN A 406 -10.46 -19.82 1.69
C GLN A 406 -10.83 -21.10 0.92
N TRP A 407 -12.11 -21.30 0.61
CA TRP A 407 -12.56 -22.46 -0.17
C TRP A 407 -12.00 -22.47 -1.59
N ASP A 408 -11.94 -21.30 -2.24
CA ASP A 408 -11.39 -21.17 -3.58
C ASP A 408 -9.88 -21.47 -3.59
N LEU A 409 -9.14 -20.99 -2.58
CA LEU A 409 -7.71 -21.28 -2.44
C LEU A 409 -7.44 -22.74 -2.07
N LEU A 410 -8.25 -23.33 -1.20
CA LEU A 410 -8.18 -24.75 -0.87
C LEU A 410 -8.43 -25.62 -2.11
N GLY A 411 -9.42 -25.27 -2.93
CA GLY A 411 -9.70 -25.97 -4.17
C GLY A 411 -8.51 -25.97 -5.13
N ALA A 412 -7.79 -24.85 -5.24
CA ALA A 412 -6.54 -24.78 -6.01
C ALA A 412 -5.42 -25.62 -5.38
N PHE A 413 -5.30 -25.65 -4.06
CA PHE A 413 -4.31 -26.49 -3.38
C PHE A 413 -4.60 -28.00 -3.51
N GLU A 414 -5.86 -28.41 -3.50
CA GLU A 414 -6.25 -29.81 -3.76
C GLU A 414 -6.00 -30.22 -5.22
N ASP A 415 -6.28 -29.32 -6.17
CA ASP A 415 -6.09 -29.53 -7.62
C ASP A 415 -4.63 -29.86 -7.97
N VAL A 416 -3.68 -29.17 -7.32
CA VAL A 416 -2.24 -29.43 -7.50
C VAL A 416 -1.69 -30.53 -6.59
N GLY A 417 -2.55 -31.16 -5.78
CA GLY A 417 -2.17 -32.22 -4.86
C GLY A 417 -1.32 -31.76 -3.67
N LEU A 418 -1.38 -30.48 -3.27
CA LEU A 418 -0.69 -29.93 -2.10
C LEU A 418 -1.43 -30.25 -0.81
N LEU A 419 -2.74 -29.99 -0.78
CA LEU A 419 -3.62 -30.26 0.36
C LEU A 419 -4.60 -31.40 0.05
N GLU A 420 -5.07 -32.04 1.11
CA GLU A 420 -6.10 -33.07 1.07
C GLU A 420 -7.07 -32.88 2.23
N LEU A 421 -8.37 -32.83 1.92
CA LEU A 421 -9.43 -32.88 2.94
C LEU A 421 -9.65 -34.31 3.44
N ARG A 422 -9.65 -34.47 4.76
CA ARG A 422 -9.92 -35.74 5.46
C ARG A 422 -11.08 -35.61 6.44
N ASP A 423 -11.53 -36.73 6.98
CA ASP A 423 -12.56 -36.82 8.02
C ASP A 423 -13.84 -36.05 7.67
N ASN A 424 -14.41 -36.33 6.49
CA ASN A 424 -15.57 -35.61 5.94
C ASN A 424 -15.34 -34.09 5.84
N ARG A 425 -14.13 -33.68 5.42
CA ARG A 425 -13.68 -32.28 5.28
C ARG A 425 -13.44 -31.52 6.60
N ASN A 426 -13.40 -32.22 7.74
CA ASN A 426 -13.15 -31.62 9.04
C ASN A 426 -11.67 -31.34 9.31
N THR A 427 -10.77 -31.95 8.54
CA THR A 427 -9.33 -31.77 8.69
C THR A 427 -8.66 -31.54 7.34
N ILE A 428 -7.60 -30.73 7.34
CA ILE A 428 -6.73 -30.46 6.20
C ILE A 428 -5.40 -31.15 6.47
N PHE A 429 -4.93 -31.95 5.50
CA PHE A 429 -3.61 -32.57 5.51
C PHE A 429 -2.73 -31.94 4.43
N ASN A 430 -1.54 -31.46 4.80
CA ASN A 430 -0.54 -30.94 3.89
C ASN A 430 0.48 -32.02 3.54
N LYS A 431 0.54 -32.39 2.26
CA LYS A 431 1.41 -33.48 1.78
C LYS A 431 2.89 -33.11 1.73
N LEU A 432 3.23 -31.82 1.75
CA LEU A 432 4.61 -31.34 1.68
C LEU A 432 5.37 -31.44 2.99
N ASN A 433 4.67 -31.47 4.13
CA ASN A 433 5.29 -31.51 5.46
C ASN A 433 4.57 -32.44 6.45
N GLY A 434 3.48 -33.09 6.06
CA GLY A 434 2.69 -33.96 6.92
C GLY A 434 1.82 -33.23 7.95
N HIS A 435 1.68 -31.90 7.85
CA HIS A 435 0.86 -31.11 8.77
C HIS A 435 -0.61 -31.54 8.68
N LEU A 436 -1.21 -31.88 9.83
CA LEU A 436 -2.61 -32.26 9.94
C LEU A 436 -3.28 -31.32 10.95
N ALA A 437 -4.27 -30.56 10.50
CA ALA A 437 -4.99 -29.62 11.35
C ALA A 437 -6.49 -29.59 11.02
N LYS A 438 -7.27 -29.04 11.95
CA LYS A 438 -8.71 -28.86 11.77
C LYS A 438 -8.97 -27.89 10.61
N ASN A 439 -9.94 -28.20 9.76
CA ASN A 439 -10.49 -27.24 8.80
C ASN A 439 -11.29 -26.17 9.56
N THR A 440 -10.80 -24.93 9.52
CA THR A 440 -11.40 -23.80 10.22
C THR A 440 -12.24 -22.89 9.32
N ILE A 441 -12.41 -23.23 8.03
CA ILE A 441 -13.17 -22.40 7.09
C ILE A 441 -14.62 -22.23 7.57
N GLY A 442 -15.09 -20.98 7.57
CA GLY A 442 -16.42 -20.62 8.05
C GLY A 442 -16.60 -20.58 9.58
N GLN A 443 -15.55 -20.89 10.37
CA GLN A 443 -15.58 -20.76 11.84
C GLN A 443 -15.25 -19.34 12.31
N THR A 444 -14.76 -18.48 11.41
CA THR A 444 -14.46 -17.09 11.74
C THR A 444 -15.74 -16.35 12.12
N VAL A 445 -15.83 -15.95 13.39
CA VAL A 445 -16.97 -15.19 13.94
C VAL A 445 -16.83 -13.73 13.51
N TYR A 446 -17.09 -13.45 12.23
CA TYR A 446 -17.63 -12.15 11.88
C TYR A 446 -19.12 -12.22 12.23
N ASN A 447 -19.62 -11.30 13.05
CA ASN A 447 -21.06 -11.16 13.23
C ASN A 447 -21.64 -10.69 11.88
N LYS A 448 -21.92 -11.65 10.98
CA LYS A 448 -22.42 -11.39 9.62
C LYS A 448 -23.72 -10.62 9.67
N ASN A 449 -24.47 -10.77 10.75
CA ASN A 449 -25.67 -10.02 11.01
C ASN A 449 -25.39 -8.83 11.94
N ILE A 450 -25.70 -7.62 11.45
CA ILE A 450 -25.63 -6.39 12.24
C ILE A 450 -26.56 -6.43 13.46
N TYR A 451 -27.69 -7.14 13.36
CA TYR A 451 -28.59 -7.35 14.50
C TYR A 451 -27.88 -8.17 15.58
N ASP A 452 -27.24 -9.28 15.23
CA ASP A 452 -26.51 -10.11 16.20
C ASP A 452 -25.35 -9.32 16.85
N ALA A 453 -24.68 -8.45 16.08
CA ALA A 453 -23.62 -7.59 16.60
C ALA A 453 -24.12 -6.57 17.65
N PHE A 454 -25.32 -6.02 17.48
CA PHE A 454 -25.88 -5.00 18.37
C PHE A 454 -26.67 -5.58 19.55
N PHE A 455 -27.29 -6.74 19.36
CA PHE A 455 -28.20 -7.34 20.35
C PHE A 455 -27.62 -8.58 21.03
N GLY A 456 -26.48 -9.11 20.56
CA GLY A 456 -25.85 -10.30 21.16
C GLY A 456 -26.65 -11.59 21.02
N GLU A 457 -27.72 -11.55 20.22
CA GLU A 457 -28.65 -12.65 19.99
C GLU A 457 -28.61 -13.03 18.51
N LYS A 458 -28.68 -14.34 18.19
CA LYS A 458 -28.95 -14.78 16.82
C LYS A 458 -30.42 -14.50 16.52
N ILE A 459 -30.73 -13.28 16.08
CA ILE A 459 -32.11 -12.80 15.92
C ILE A 459 -32.80 -13.49 14.73
N ALA A 460 -32.03 -13.97 13.76
CA ALA A 460 -32.54 -14.79 12.67
C ALA A 460 -31.97 -16.21 12.78
N ASN A 461 -32.85 -17.22 12.75
CA ASN A 461 -32.53 -18.52 12.19
C ASN A 461 -32.27 -18.37 10.69
N ALA A 462 -31.24 -17.61 10.29
CA ALA A 462 -30.67 -17.78 8.97
C ALA A 462 -30.21 -19.24 8.95
N PRO A 463 -30.69 -20.09 8.02
CA PRO A 463 -30.17 -21.45 7.91
C PRO A 463 -28.66 -21.29 7.77
N GLY A 464 -27.94 -21.64 8.84
CA GLY A 464 -26.50 -21.46 8.90
C GLY A 464 -25.97 -22.14 7.67
N ALA A 465 -25.29 -21.37 6.81
CA ALA A 465 -24.85 -21.76 5.48
C ALA A 465 -24.91 -23.27 5.32
N VAL A 466 -26.05 -23.76 4.81
CA VAL A 466 -26.16 -25.15 4.42
C VAL A 466 -25.22 -25.21 3.25
N TYR A 467 -23.95 -25.55 3.53
CA TYR A 467 -23.05 -26.00 2.51
C TYR A 467 -23.83 -27.04 1.77
N CYS A 468 -24.15 -26.73 0.52
CA CYS A 468 -24.85 -27.63 -0.36
C CYS A 468 -24.03 -28.91 -0.33
N SER A 469 -24.54 -29.91 0.39
CA SER A 469 -24.11 -31.27 0.23
C SER A 469 -24.48 -31.58 -1.21
N ALA A 470 -23.53 -31.40 -2.13
CA ALA A 470 -23.64 -31.97 -3.45
C ALA A 470 -23.69 -33.49 -3.25
N LYS A 471 -24.92 -34.00 -3.06
CA LYS A 471 -25.26 -35.36 -3.41
C LYS A 471 -25.49 -35.36 -4.92
N LEU A 472 -24.47 -35.83 -5.61
CA LEU A 472 -24.37 -36.48 -6.92
C LEU A 472 -23.16 -35.97 -7.70
#